data_AF-A0A7S0FV04-F1
#
_entry.id   AF-A0A7S0FV04-F1
#
_cell.length_a   1.000
_cell.length_b   1.000
_cell.length_c   1.000
_cell.angle_alpha   90.00
_cell.angle_beta   90.00
_cell.angle_gamma   90.00
#
_symmetry.space_group_name_H-M   'P 1'
#
loop_
_entity.id
_entity.type
_entity.pdbx_description
1 polymer ?
#
loop_
_entity_poly.entity_id
_entity_poly.type
_entity_poly.pdbx_seq_one_letter_code
_entity_poly.pdbx_strand_id
1 'polypeptide(L)'
;INILGRFLLNKDNNIRYVALNTLARCITEAKQHARENEDASDEGPNSAASALQRHRNTVVDCLKDPDISIRQRALELIYHLVNAENVESLAAELLNYLVLCPREHRADICTRILRVVD
;
A
#
# COMPACT_ATOMS: atom_id res chain seq x y z
N ILE A 1 17.77 -7.29 -0.29
CA ILE A 1 16.87 -7.02 -1.44
C ILE A 1 15.61 -7.86 -1.22
N ASN A 2 14.46 -7.27 -0.92
CA ASN A 2 13.23 -8.03 -0.70
C ASN A 2 12.65 -8.47 -2.06
N ILE A 3 12.46 -9.78 -2.23
CA ILE A 3 12.05 -10.41 -3.50
C ILE A 3 10.62 -9.98 -3.89
N LEU A 4 9.75 -9.75 -2.90
CA LEU A 4 8.35 -9.37 -3.12
C LEU A 4 8.22 -8.03 -3.86
N GLY A 5 9.08 -7.05 -3.57
CA GLY A 5 9.09 -5.78 -4.27
C GLY A 5 9.47 -5.92 -5.75
N ARG A 6 10.28 -6.92 -6.11
CA ARG A 6 10.62 -7.20 -7.52
C ARG A 6 9.45 -7.81 -8.28
N PHE A 7 8.56 -8.54 -7.61
CA PHE A 7 7.37 -9.11 -8.25
C PHE A 7 6.32 -8.06 -8.64
N LEU A 8 6.34 -6.88 -8.00
CA LEU A 8 5.49 -5.76 -8.41
C LEU A 8 5.86 -5.18 -9.79
N LEU A 9 7.10 -5.39 -10.24
CA LEU A 9 7.57 -4.96 -11.57
C LEU A 9 7.36 -6.05 -12.65
N ASN A 10 6.71 -7.16 -12.31
CA ASN A 10 6.49 -8.25 -13.25
C ASN A 10 5.39 -7.88 -14.27
N LYS A 11 5.52 -8.34 -15.51
CA LYS A 11 4.53 -8.08 -16.56
C LYS A 11 3.23 -8.86 -16.35
N ASP A 12 3.29 -9.99 -15.64
CA ASP A 12 2.12 -10.81 -15.37
C ASP A 12 1.25 -10.18 -14.28
N ASN A 13 -0.01 -9.91 -14.61
CA ASN A 13 -1.00 -9.33 -13.69
C ASN A 13 -1.22 -10.21 -12.46
N ASN A 14 -1.22 -11.54 -12.61
CA ASN A 14 -1.43 -12.46 -11.49
C ASN A 14 -0.25 -12.41 -10.52
N ILE A 15 0.98 -12.32 -11.04
CA ILE A 15 2.18 -12.20 -10.20
C ILE A 15 2.13 -10.89 -9.40
N ARG A 16 1.78 -9.77 -10.05
CA ARG A 16 1.63 -8.48 -9.37
C ARG A 16 0.53 -8.52 -8.31
N TYR A 17 -0.62 -9.10 -8.64
CA TYR A 17 -1.72 -9.26 -7.70
C TYR A 17 -1.32 -10.08 -6.47
N VAL A 18 -0.70 -11.25 -6.67
CA VAL A 18 -0.22 -12.10 -5.57
C VAL A 18 0.83 -11.37 -4.73
N ALA A 19 1.74 -10.62 -5.35
CA ALA A 19 2.73 -9.83 -4.64
C ALA A 19 2.09 -8.74 -3.76
N LEU A 20 1.15 -7.97 -4.30
CA LEU A 20 0.41 -6.96 -3.54
C LEU A 20 -0.39 -7.58 -2.38
N ASN A 21 -1.11 -8.67 -2.65
CA ASN A 21 -1.90 -9.37 -1.63
C ASN A 21 -1.01 -9.95 -0.52
N THR A 22 0.15 -10.49 -0.87
CA THR A 22 1.10 -11.05 0.11
C THR A 22 1.71 -9.95 0.97
N LEU A 23 2.11 -8.82 0.36
CA LEU A 23 2.64 -7.67 1.09
C LEU A 23 1.62 -7.10 2.09
N ALA A 24 0.34 -7.01 1.70
CA ALA A 24 -0.72 -6.48 2.55
C ALA A 24 -0.92 -7.35 3.81
N ARG A 25 -0.90 -8.68 3.61
CA ARG A 25 -0.98 -9.64 4.71
C ARG A 25 0.23 -9.54 5.65
N CYS A 26 1.44 -9.53 5.12
CA CYS A 26 2.65 -9.43 5.95
C CYS A 26 2.66 -8.15 6.81
N ILE A 27 2.15 -7.04 6.30
CA ILE A 27 2.07 -5.78 7.07
C ILE A 27 1.00 -5.86 8.15
N THR A 28 -0.15 -6.43 7.84
CA THR A 28 -1.23 -6.62 8.81
C THR A 28 -0.77 -7.53 9.94
N GLU A 29 -0.13 -8.65 9.60
CA GLU A 29 0.45 -9.61 10.55
C GLU A 29 1.55 -8.93 11.38
N ALA A 30 2.47 -8.18 10.76
CA ALA A 30 3.52 -7.45 11.48
C ALA A 30 2.97 -6.39 12.44
N LYS A 31 1.96 -5.61 12.03
CA LYS A 31 1.29 -4.63 12.90
C LYS A 31 0.55 -5.30 14.06
N GLN A 32 0.02 -6.51 13.85
CA GLN A 32 -0.66 -7.26 14.90
C GLN A 32 0.34 -7.82 15.92
N HIS A 33 1.46 -8.39 15.45
CA HIS A 33 2.55 -8.81 16.32
C HIS A 33 3.13 -7.66 17.16
N ALA A 34 3.25 -6.47 16.59
CA ALA A 34 3.70 -5.28 17.31
C ALA A 34 2.72 -4.81 18.40
N ARG A 35 1.42 -5.08 18.26
CA ARG A 35 0.41 -4.76 19.29
C ARG A 35 0.41 -5.76 20.45
N GLU A 36 0.79 -7.00 20.19
CA GLU A 36 0.79 -8.07 21.19
C GLU A 36 2.11 -8.16 21.97
N ASN A 37 3.21 -7.63 21.41
CA ASN A 37 4.53 -7.60 22.04
C ASN A 37 5.10 -6.18 22.02
N GLU A 38 4.99 -5.44 23.13
CA GLU A 38 5.54 -4.07 23.26
C GLU A 38 7.06 -4.00 23.04
N ASP A 39 7.79 -5.09 23.29
CA ASP A 39 9.25 -5.19 23.06
C ASP A 39 9.64 -5.64 21.64
N ALA A 40 8.68 -6.00 20.77
CA ALA A 40 8.95 -6.50 19.43
C ALA A 40 8.77 -5.42 18.36
N SER A 41 9.63 -4.40 18.36
CA SER A 41 9.76 -3.50 17.22
C SER A 41 10.51 -4.22 16.09
N ASP A 42 9.82 -4.99 15.26
CA ASP A 42 10.34 -5.46 13.95
C ASP A 42 10.40 -4.30 12.94
N GLU A 43 11.00 -3.18 13.36
CA GLU A 43 11.31 -2.00 12.53
C GLU A 43 12.74 -2.08 11.99
N GLY A 44 13.28 -3.29 11.88
CA GLY A 44 14.57 -3.51 11.25
C GLY A 44 14.57 -3.06 9.78
N PRO A 45 15.73 -2.71 9.20
CA PRO A 45 15.85 -2.31 7.79
C PRO A 45 15.43 -3.40 6.80
N ASN A 46 15.20 -4.64 7.26
CA ASN A 46 14.73 -5.77 6.48
C ASN A 46 13.25 -6.14 6.74
N SER A 47 12.52 -5.35 7.53
CA SER A 47 11.10 -5.57 7.78
C SER A 47 10.24 -5.41 6.52
N ALA A 48 9.03 -5.97 6.56
CA ALA A 48 8.05 -5.82 5.49
C ALA A 48 7.70 -4.33 5.25
N ALA A 49 7.60 -3.54 6.31
CA ALA A 49 7.33 -2.11 6.23
C ALA A 49 8.48 -1.34 5.54
N SER A 50 9.74 -1.59 5.92
CA SER A 50 10.92 -0.99 5.27
C SER A 50 11.02 -1.38 3.79
N ALA A 51 10.72 -2.64 3.46
CA ALA A 51 10.67 -3.08 2.07
C ALA A 51 9.58 -2.36 1.28
N LEU A 52 8.39 -2.20 1.86
CA LEU A 52 7.30 -1.51 1.17
C LEU A 52 7.63 -0.04 0.93
N GLN A 53 8.24 0.65 1.91
CA GLN A 53 8.69 2.03 1.75
C GLN A 53 9.69 2.18 0.58
N ARG A 54 10.64 1.25 0.43
CA ARG A 54 11.60 1.26 -0.71
C ARG A 54 10.93 1.09 -2.07
N HIS A 55 9.79 0.38 -2.12
CA HIS A 55 9.05 0.11 -3.34
C HIS A 55 7.80 1.00 -3.49
N ARG A 56 7.66 2.05 -2.68
CA ARG A 56 6.49 2.94 -2.64
C ARG A 56 6.06 3.43 -4.02
N ASN A 57 7.00 3.92 -4.83
CA ASN A 57 6.68 4.46 -6.15
C ASN A 57 6.03 3.40 -7.05
N THR A 58 6.51 2.15 -7.00
CA THR A 58 5.91 1.04 -7.76
C THR A 58 4.50 0.72 -7.28
N VAL A 59 4.24 0.77 -5.96
CA VAL A 59 2.87 0.57 -5.42
C VAL A 59 1.94 1.70 -5.86
N VAL A 60 2.41 2.94 -5.85
CA VAL A 60 1.65 4.10 -6.34
C VAL A 60 1.34 3.96 -7.82
N ASP A 61 2.30 3.49 -8.63
CA ASP A 61 2.06 3.25 -10.06
C ASP A 61 0.99 2.18 -10.31
N CYS A 62 0.83 1.20 -9.40
CA CYS A 62 -0.25 0.22 -9.48
C CYS A 62 -1.67 0.83 -9.33
N LEU A 63 -1.83 2.06 -8.84
CA LEU A 63 -3.11 2.77 -8.88
C LEU A 63 -3.58 3.11 -10.30
N LYS A 64 -2.64 3.14 -11.26
CA LYS A 64 -2.88 3.41 -12.68
C LYS A 64 -3.04 2.13 -13.50
N ASP A 65 -3.05 0.96 -12.85
CA ASP A 65 -3.13 -0.33 -13.54
C ASP A 65 -4.48 -0.51 -14.27
N PRO A 66 -4.50 -1.08 -15.48
CA PRO A 66 -5.76 -1.38 -16.16
C PRO A 66 -6.65 -2.35 -15.37
N ASP A 67 -6.08 -3.25 -14.58
CA ASP A 67 -6.81 -4.21 -13.75
C ASP A 67 -7.30 -3.55 -12.45
N ILE A 68 -8.61 -3.53 -12.26
CA ILE A 68 -9.25 -2.95 -11.07
C ILE A 68 -8.86 -3.68 -9.77
N SER A 69 -8.61 -4.99 -9.83
CA SER A 69 -8.24 -5.79 -8.67
C SER A 69 -6.85 -5.39 -8.17
N ILE A 70 -5.92 -5.11 -9.09
CA ILE A 70 -4.59 -4.59 -8.77
C ILE A 70 -4.70 -3.19 -8.14
N ARG A 71 -5.52 -2.30 -8.73
CA ARG A 71 -5.75 -0.94 -8.19
C ARG A 71 -6.30 -0.96 -6.77
N GLN A 72 -7.28 -1.83 -6.49
CA GLN A 72 -7.85 -1.97 -5.14
C GLN A 72 -6.83 -2.46 -4.11
N ARG A 73 -5.97 -3.42 -4.48
CA ARG A 73 -4.91 -3.91 -3.58
C ARG A 73 -3.80 -2.88 -3.36
N ALA A 74 -3.44 -2.14 -4.41
CA ALA A 74 -2.50 -1.03 -4.29
C ALA A 74 -3.03 0.06 -3.35
N LEU A 75 -4.32 0.41 -3.47
CA LEU A 75 -4.98 1.37 -2.61
C LEU A 75 -4.92 0.97 -1.13
N GLU A 76 -5.24 -0.30 -0.82
CA GLU A 76 -5.15 -0.86 0.54
C GLU A 76 -3.73 -0.74 1.13
N LEU A 77 -2.71 -1.08 0.33
CA LEU A 77 -1.32 -0.95 0.73
C LEU A 77 -0.87 0.49 0.96
N ILE A 78 -1.33 1.44 0.13
CA ILE A 78 -0.97 2.85 0.27
C ILE A 78 -1.46 3.41 1.61
N TYR A 79 -2.65 3.02 2.07
CA TYR A 79 -3.12 3.44 3.40
C TYR A 79 -2.22 2.93 4.53
N HIS A 80 -1.51 1.82 4.34
CA HIS A 80 -0.53 1.35 5.31
C HIS A 80 0.85 2.00 5.19
N LEU A 81 1.14 2.66 4.06
CA LEU A 81 2.40 3.35 3.77
C LEU A 81 2.46 4.78 4.28
N VAL A 82 1.30 5.41 4.50
CA VAL A 82 1.23 6.80 4.93
C VAL A 82 1.85 6.96 6.32
N ASN A 83 2.72 7.95 6.42
CA ASN A 83 3.36 8.40 7.65
C ASN A 83 3.59 9.93 7.59
N ALA A 84 4.07 10.52 8.69
CA ALA A 84 4.27 11.96 8.81
C ALA A 84 5.24 12.54 7.76
N GLU A 85 6.16 11.74 7.22
CA GLU A 85 7.15 12.21 6.23
C GLU A 85 6.60 12.23 4.80
N ASN A 86 5.56 11.44 4.52
CA ASN A 86 5.09 11.21 3.15
C ASN A 86 3.60 11.50 2.92
N VAL A 87 2.86 11.87 3.97
CA VAL A 87 1.40 12.06 3.94
C VAL A 87 0.95 13.00 2.83
N GLU A 88 1.60 14.14 2.64
CA GLU A 88 1.23 15.11 1.60
C GLU A 88 1.35 14.50 0.19
N SER A 89 2.47 13.80 -0.06
CA SER A 89 2.74 13.18 -1.37
C SER A 89 1.77 12.04 -1.69
N LEU A 90 1.46 11.19 -0.70
CA LEU A 90 0.54 10.07 -0.89
C LEU A 90 -0.91 10.53 -0.94
N ALA A 91 -1.31 11.52 -0.15
CA ALA A 91 -2.63 12.12 -0.24
C ALA A 91 -2.90 12.71 -1.63
N ALA A 92 -1.91 13.38 -2.24
CA ALA A 92 -2.04 13.89 -3.60
C ALA A 92 -2.30 12.77 -4.63
N GLU A 93 -1.57 11.66 -4.56
CA GLU A 93 -1.78 10.50 -5.43
C GLU A 93 -3.14 9.83 -5.22
N LEU A 94 -3.60 9.74 -3.96
CA LEU A 94 -4.93 9.22 -3.62
C LEU A 94 -6.06 10.12 -4.17
N LEU A 95 -5.89 11.45 -4.11
CA LEU A 95 -6.82 12.40 -4.70
C LEU A 95 -6.83 12.31 -6.23
N ASN A 96 -5.67 12.12 -6.87
CA ASN A 96 -5.59 11.88 -8.32
C ASN A 96 -6.32 10.59 -8.70
N TYR A 97 -6.15 9.52 -7.93
CA TYR A 97 -6.86 8.26 -8.14
C TYR A 97 -8.38 8.41 -8.03
N LEU A 98 -8.87 9.24 -7.11
CA LEU A 98 -10.30 9.50 -6.91
C LEU A 98 -10.99 10.01 -8.19
N VAL A 99 -10.27 10.77 -9.02
CA VAL A 99 -10.78 11.29 -10.29
C VAL A 99 -11.07 10.15 -11.28
N LEU A 100 -10.25 9.10 -11.26
CA LEU A 100 -10.38 7.92 -12.13
C LEU A 100 -11.42 6.90 -11.61
N CYS A 101 -11.80 6.99 -10.33
CA CYS A 101 -12.66 6.02 -9.70
C CYS A 101 -14.15 6.24 -10.03
N PRO A 102 -14.95 5.16 -10.20
CA PRO A 102 -16.40 5.25 -10.35
C PRO A 102 -17.04 6.02 -9.20
N ARG A 103 -18.09 6.81 -9.50
CA ARG A 103 -18.74 7.71 -8.52
C ARG A 103 -19.22 6.98 -7.27
N GLU A 104 -19.70 5.75 -7.43
CA GLU A 104 -20.15 4.86 -6.36
C GLU A 104 -19.08 4.59 -5.28
N HIS A 105 -17.79 4.56 -5.64
CA HIS A 105 -16.71 4.25 -4.70
C HIS A 105 -16.07 5.49 -4.08
N ARG A 106 -16.32 6.68 -4.63
CA ARG A 106 -15.62 7.91 -4.23
C ARG A 106 -15.84 8.26 -2.76
N ALA A 107 -17.05 8.07 -2.24
CA ALA A 107 -17.38 8.40 -0.85
C ALA A 107 -16.57 7.57 0.15
N ASP A 108 -16.45 6.26 -0.09
CA ASP A 108 -15.64 5.36 0.77
C ASP A 108 -14.16 5.75 0.71
N ILE A 109 -13.63 5.99 -0.51
CA ILE A 109 -12.23 6.38 -0.69
C ILE A 109 -11.93 7.71 -0.01
N CYS A 110 -12.78 8.74 -0.14
CA CYS A 110 -12.62 10.01 0.56
C CYS A 110 -12.57 9.82 2.09
N THR A 111 -13.46 8.99 2.63
CA THR A 111 -13.51 8.71 4.07
C THR A 111 -12.22 8.05 4.55
N ARG A 112 -11.66 7.13 3.77
CA ARG A 112 -10.37 6.48 4.08
C ARG A 112 -9.19 7.45 3.96
N ILE A 113 -9.18 8.33 2.96
CA ILE A 113 -8.14 9.36 2.82
C ILE A 113 -8.14 10.26 4.06
N LEU A 114 -9.31 10.74 4.49
CA LEU A 114 -9.43 11.58 5.69
C LEU A 114 -8.83 10.91 6.92
N ARG A 115 -9.19 9.65 7.18
CA ARG A 115 -8.69 8.86 8.32
C ARG A 115 -7.17 8.64 8.34
N VAL A 116 -6.53 8.74 7.18
CA VAL A 116 -5.10 8.47 7.03
C VAL A 116 -4.28 9.77 7.06
N VAL A 117 -4.93 10.91 6.86
CA VAL A 117 -4.33 12.25 6.94
C VAL A 117 -4.49 12.86 8.33
N ASP A 118 -5.56 12.51 9.06
CA ASP A 118 -5.76 12.86 10.48
C ASP A 118 -4.72 12.20 11.40
#